data_AF-A0A950QYG6-F1
#
_entry.id   AF-A0A950QYG6-F1
#
_cell.length_a   1.000
_cell.length_b   1.000
_cell.length_c   1.000
_cell.angle_alpha   90.00
_cell.angle_beta   90.00
_cell.angle_gamma   90.00
#
_symmetry.space_group_name_H-M   'P 1'
#
loop_
_entity.id
_entity.type
_entity.pdbx_description
1 polymer ?
#
loop_
_entity_poly.entity_id
_entity_poly.type
_entity_poly.pdbx_seq_one_letter_code
_entity_poly.pdbx_strand_id
1 'polypeptide(L)'
;MESNGLIAENVGAGISLFAPSKNAVSGKQYTDEEVRRIVAALEQPFDPREIKWRVTNTTADKRRGQMIAYADPRAYTDRLNELFTVRGWTRDYSIETINNVERKSGNGSQIVGKVVLNCRVTIYGLGTHSGIGEEWADNENAGTAAEAQAFKRACSCFGLGRYLYDLEGGWVDLDERRQPKWTPKLPDWAMPKKPANGSAQPSNNGLPQNGHTPSNGNGSNAAALRARIKTLAEQVGYSLSRAVLMGLAKAETLEEVPVGLYPAVCSKLEDTFRGIERLRAATKIVGQQRYAQLCRDLNFASDALDDIPDRSALRQLIESLENEAAAAGKQNGASTAAPVSSAATAANPTSQPTTPAAKPLAEARGQLVKEAQRIARLKDMKVADVVNRAAKGAFTFANLQRLTLDSLSAIQAATDVLRKVE
;
A
#
# COMPACT_ATOMS: atom_id res chain seq x y z
N MET A 1 72.44 -10.40 -4.61
CA MET A 1 71.33 -11.38 -4.68
C MET A 1 70.08 -10.61 -5.04
N GLU A 2 69.56 -10.91 -6.24
CA GLU A 2 68.16 -10.85 -6.69
C GLU A 2 67.35 -9.57 -6.34
N SER A 3 67.13 -8.64 -7.28
CA SER A 3 66.22 -8.67 -8.45
C SER A 3 64.72 -8.58 -8.13
N ASN A 4 64.11 -7.62 -8.83
CA ASN A 4 62.70 -7.47 -9.21
C ASN A 4 61.82 -6.56 -8.35
N GLY A 5 61.60 -5.36 -8.92
CA GLY A 5 60.58 -4.42 -8.48
C GLY A 5 59.18 -4.74 -8.99
N LEU A 6 58.22 -3.96 -8.50
CA LEU A 6 56.92 -3.77 -9.13
C LEU A 6 56.45 -2.33 -8.86
N ILE A 7 56.64 -1.52 -9.88
CA ILE A 7 55.72 -0.50 -10.42
C ILE A 7 54.45 -0.28 -9.59
N ALA A 8 54.36 0.86 -8.90
CA ALA A 8 53.09 1.41 -8.43
C ALA A 8 52.42 2.13 -9.60
N GLU A 9 51.63 1.39 -10.37
CA GLU A 9 50.85 1.91 -11.47
C GLU A 9 49.65 2.71 -10.98
N ASN A 10 49.54 3.91 -11.54
CA ASN A 10 48.47 4.87 -11.44
C ASN A 10 47.15 4.23 -11.94
N VAL A 11 46.24 3.86 -11.03
CA VAL A 11 44.87 3.47 -11.39
C VAL A 11 44.00 4.72 -11.44
N GLY A 12 43.65 5.08 -12.65
CA GLY A 12 42.94 6.28 -13.01
C GLY A 12 41.49 6.36 -12.51
N ALA A 13 41.01 7.59 -12.61
CA ALA A 13 39.63 8.01 -12.41
C ALA A 13 38.62 7.07 -13.09
N GLY A 14 37.86 6.35 -12.27
CA GLY A 14 36.67 5.59 -12.66
C GLY A 14 35.41 6.27 -12.12
N ILE A 15 34.98 7.32 -12.83
CA ILE A 15 33.61 7.82 -13.02
C ILE A 15 32.63 7.54 -11.87
N SER A 16 32.45 8.55 -11.00
CA SER A 16 31.26 8.70 -10.19
C SER A 16 30.04 8.86 -11.11
N LEU A 17 29.29 7.77 -11.29
CA LEU A 17 28.07 7.72 -12.10
C LEU A 17 26.83 8.09 -11.28
N PHE A 18 26.97 9.07 -10.39
CA PHE A 18 25.85 9.91 -9.93
C PHE A 18 26.41 11.31 -9.70
N ALA A 19 26.73 12.01 -10.80
CA ALA A 19 26.72 13.46 -10.75
C ALA A 19 25.30 13.86 -10.27
N PRO A 20 25.17 14.68 -9.20
CA PRO A 20 23.87 15.22 -8.86
C PRO A 20 23.42 16.01 -10.10
N SER A 21 22.33 15.56 -10.72
CA SER A 21 21.71 16.28 -11.82
C SER A 21 21.49 17.72 -11.36
N LYS A 22 22.25 18.65 -11.94
CA LYS A 22 22.10 20.10 -11.74
C LYS A 22 20.85 20.63 -12.44
N ASN A 23 19.76 19.86 -12.47
CA ASN A 23 18.45 20.44 -12.58
C ASN A 23 17.96 20.72 -11.16
N ALA A 24 18.58 21.74 -10.55
CA ALA A 24 17.95 22.50 -9.51
C ALA A 24 16.70 23.12 -10.13
N VAL A 25 15.57 22.40 -10.06
CA VAL A 25 14.26 23.04 -10.03
C VAL A 25 14.42 24.16 -9.02
N SER A 26 14.18 25.41 -9.41
CA SER A 26 14.34 26.58 -8.54
C SER A 26 13.41 26.42 -7.35
N GLY A 27 13.87 25.68 -6.34
CA GLY A 27 13.11 25.31 -5.19
C GLY A 27 12.99 26.55 -4.33
N LYS A 28 11.77 26.83 -3.89
CA LYS A 28 11.53 27.81 -2.83
C LYS A 28 12.49 27.48 -1.68
N GLN A 29 13.48 28.33 -1.43
CA GLN A 29 14.33 28.21 -0.25
C GLN A 29 13.54 28.75 0.93
N TYR A 30 13.32 27.90 1.94
CA TYR A 30 12.71 28.31 3.19
C TYR A 30 13.77 28.88 4.11
N THR A 31 13.43 29.96 4.79
CA THR A 31 14.20 30.45 5.93
C THR A 31 14.13 29.46 7.08
N ASP A 32 15.12 29.47 7.99
CA ASP A 32 15.12 28.58 9.17
C ASP A 32 13.83 28.69 9.99
N GLU A 33 13.25 29.89 10.08
CA GLU A 33 12.01 30.13 10.81
C GLU A 33 10.78 29.55 10.07
N GLU A 34 10.77 29.56 8.73
CA GLU A 34 9.77 28.82 7.97
C GLU A 34 9.95 27.32 8.12
N VAL A 35 11.19 26.82 8.10
CA VAL A 35 11.49 25.39 8.30
C VAL A 35 10.99 24.94 9.66
N ARG A 36 11.26 25.67 10.75
CA ARG A 36 10.74 25.36 12.10
C ARG A 36 9.21 25.30 12.13
N ARG A 37 8.53 26.26 11.50
CA ARG A 37 7.06 26.28 11.42
C ARG A 37 6.51 25.10 10.61
N ILE A 38 7.16 24.74 9.50
CA ILE A 38 6.78 23.60 8.67
C ILE A 38 6.97 22.29 9.44
N VAL A 39 8.12 22.09 10.09
CA VAL A 39 8.40 20.91 10.91
C VAL A 39 7.37 20.79 12.04
N ALA A 40 7.08 21.89 12.75
CA ALA A 40 6.06 21.89 13.80
C ALA A 40 4.64 21.56 13.29
N ALA A 41 4.32 21.88 12.02
CA ALA A 41 3.07 21.52 11.37
C ALA A 41 3.03 20.05 10.93
N LEU A 42 4.17 19.51 10.46
CA LEU A 42 4.33 18.09 10.14
C LEU A 42 4.24 17.20 11.37
N GLU A 43 4.77 17.66 12.50
CA GLU A 43 4.76 16.96 13.79
C GLU A 43 3.38 16.95 14.46
N GLN A 44 2.41 17.74 14.00
CA GLN A 44 1.06 17.74 14.57
C GLN A 44 0.45 16.33 14.50
N PRO A 45 -0.10 15.81 15.61
CA PRO A 45 -0.78 14.52 15.60
C PRO A 45 -1.86 14.42 14.53
N PHE A 46 -2.08 13.20 14.05
CA PHE A 46 -3.17 12.93 13.10
C PHE A 46 -4.51 12.99 13.84
N ASP A 47 -5.61 13.16 13.08
CA ASP A 47 -6.94 12.95 13.64
C ASP A 47 -7.00 11.55 14.28
N PRO A 48 -7.48 11.39 15.52
CA PRO A 48 -7.58 10.09 16.18
C PRO A 48 -8.33 9.03 15.35
N ARG A 49 -9.21 9.45 14.42
CA ARG A 49 -9.93 8.55 13.49
C ARG A 49 -9.01 7.91 12.44
N GLU A 50 -7.90 8.55 12.12
CA GLU A 50 -6.88 8.02 11.21
C GLU A 50 -5.96 7.00 11.90
N ILE A 51 -5.99 6.93 13.24
CA ILE A 51 -5.15 6.04 14.03
C ILE A 51 -5.83 4.69 14.22
N LYS A 52 -5.12 3.65 13.79
CA LYS A 52 -5.50 2.25 13.89
C LYS A 52 -4.51 1.54 14.81
N TRP A 53 -4.94 0.41 15.35
CA TRP A 53 -4.09 -0.44 16.19
C TRP A 53 -3.90 -1.80 15.54
N ARG A 54 -2.68 -2.33 15.62
CA ARG A 54 -2.37 -3.68 15.19
C ARG A 54 -1.58 -4.42 16.26
N VAL A 55 -1.81 -5.73 16.33
CA VAL A 55 -0.98 -6.66 17.10
C VAL A 55 0.28 -6.96 16.28
N THR A 56 1.46 -6.80 16.89
CA THR A 56 2.74 -7.08 16.22
C THR A 56 3.45 -8.28 16.81
N ASN A 57 3.70 -8.25 18.12
CA ASN A 57 4.29 -9.36 18.86
C ASN A 57 3.21 -10.11 19.63
N THR A 58 3.36 -11.42 19.77
CA THR A 58 2.47 -12.25 20.59
C THR A 58 3.28 -13.07 21.57
N THR A 59 2.72 -13.35 22.75
CA THR A 59 3.32 -14.26 23.72
C THR A 59 3.40 -15.69 23.16
N ALA A 60 4.25 -16.54 23.74
CA ALA A 60 4.43 -17.92 23.27
C ALA A 60 3.12 -18.72 23.28
N ASP A 61 2.26 -18.48 24.26
CA ASP A 61 0.91 -19.06 24.39
C ASP A 61 -0.14 -18.39 23.48
N LYS A 62 0.25 -17.33 22.74
CA LYS A 62 -0.59 -16.52 21.85
C LYS A 62 -1.81 -15.88 22.53
N ARG A 63 -1.80 -15.77 23.86
CA ARG A 63 -2.90 -15.18 24.64
C ARG A 63 -2.80 -13.67 24.76
N ARG A 64 -1.59 -13.10 24.63
CA ARG A 64 -1.38 -11.66 24.70
C ARG A 64 -0.65 -11.15 23.46
N GLY A 65 -0.98 -9.94 23.05
CA GLY A 65 -0.40 -9.27 21.90
C GLY A 65 0.07 -7.86 22.25
N GLN A 66 1.23 -7.48 21.74
CA GLN A 66 1.70 -6.10 21.82
C GLN A 66 0.97 -5.26 20.77
N MET A 67 0.28 -4.23 21.24
CA MET A 67 -0.46 -3.29 20.40
C MET A 67 0.43 -2.14 19.98
N ILE A 68 0.44 -1.87 18.67
CA ILE A 68 1.15 -0.74 18.09
C ILE A 68 0.16 0.11 17.30
N ALA A 69 0.15 1.41 17.59
CA ALA A 69 -0.62 2.39 16.85
C ALA A 69 0.05 2.69 15.50
N TYR A 70 -0.75 2.88 14.46
CA TYR A 70 -0.30 3.32 13.16
C TYR A 70 -1.38 4.12 12.46
N ALA A 71 -0.98 5.07 11.62
CA ALA A 71 -1.91 5.76 10.72
C ALA A 71 -1.92 5.10 9.33
N ASP A 72 -3.05 5.27 8.62
CA ASP A 72 -3.17 4.92 7.21
C ASP A 72 -2.19 5.75 6.36
N PRO A 73 -1.54 5.20 5.32
CA PRO A 73 -0.69 5.98 4.43
C PRO A 73 -1.39 7.20 3.78
N ARG A 74 -2.72 7.18 3.67
CA ARG A 74 -3.50 8.34 3.20
C ARG A 74 -3.37 9.55 4.11
N ALA A 75 -3.38 9.37 5.43
CA ALA A 75 -3.20 10.47 6.37
C ALA A 75 -1.86 11.21 6.19
N TYR A 76 -0.79 10.49 5.84
CA TYR A 76 0.51 11.07 5.51
C TYR A 76 0.46 11.85 4.20
N THR A 77 -0.12 11.25 3.16
CA THR A 77 -0.34 11.89 1.84
C THR A 77 -1.16 13.18 1.97
N ASP A 78 -2.23 13.14 2.75
CA ASP A 78 -3.14 14.27 2.95
C ASP A 78 -2.44 15.41 3.70
N ARG A 79 -1.67 15.12 4.75
CA ARG A 79 -0.88 16.13 5.46
C ARG A 79 0.21 16.76 4.58
N LEU A 80 0.88 15.97 3.74
CA LEU A 80 1.85 16.49 2.77
C LEU A 80 1.17 17.37 1.71
N ASN A 81 0.00 16.97 1.21
CA ASN A 81 -0.78 17.75 0.27
C ASN A 81 -1.34 19.03 0.90
N GLU A 82 -1.73 18.99 2.17
CA GLU A 82 -2.20 20.16 2.92
C GLU A 82 -1.09 21.22 3.05
N LEU A 83 0.12 20.80 3.42
CA LEU A 83 1.23 21.73 3.69
C LEU A 83 1.97 22.19 2.42
N PHE A 84 2.09 21.31 1.43
CA PHE A 84 2.96 21.56 0.27
C PHE A 84 2.22 21.53 -1.06
N THR A 85 0.91 21.26 -1.08
CA THR A 85 0.13 20.92 -2.28
C THR A 85 0.65 19.64 -2.96
N VAL A 86 -0.09 19.15 -3.95
CA VAL A 86 0.35 18.01 -4.79
C VAL A 86 1.64 18.28 -5.58
N ARG A 87 2.10 19.55 -5.63
CA ARG A 87 3.29 19.97 -6.39
C ARG A 87 4.54 20.15 -5.53
N GLY A 88 4.41 20.24 -4.21
CA GLY A 88 5.52 20.61 -3.33
C GLY A 88 6.30 19.43 -2.76
N TRP A 89 5.90 18.20 -3.08
CA TRP A 89 6.58 16.99 -2.66
C TRP A 89 6.42 15.88 -3.70
N THR A 90 7.30 14.89 -3.63
CA THR A 90 7.25 13.68 -4.45
C THR A 90 7.80 12.49 -3.65
N ARG A 91 7.54 11.28 -4.15
CA ARG A 91 8.14 10.06 -3.62
C ARG A 91 8.55 9.12 -4.75
N ASP A 92 9.68 8.45 -4.57
CA ASP A 92 10.17 7.39 -5.44
C ASP A 92 10.42 6.10 -4.63
N TYR A 93 10.39 4.99 -5.35
CA TYR A 93 10.53 3.66 -4.75
C TYR A 93 11.57 2.85 -5.51
N SER A 94 12.47 2.18 -4.78
CA SER A 94 13.29 1.09 -5.30
C SER A 94 12.92 -0.20 -4.59
N ILE A 95 12.68 -1.25 -5.38
CA ILE A 95 12.23 -2.55 -4.88
C ILE A 95 13.37 -3.54 -5.07
N GLU A 96 13.72 -4.24 -4.00
CA GLU A 96 14.67 -5.33 -3.98
C GLU A 96 13.99 -6.58 -3.45
N THR A 97 14.29 -7.74 -4.03
CA THR A 97 13.79 -9.02 -3.53
C THR A 97 14.95 -9.88 -3.09
N ILE A 98 14.98 -10.22 -1.81
CA ILE A 98 15.95 -11.14 -1.25
C ILE A 98 15.33 -12.53 -1.31
N ASN A 99 15.86 -13.38 -2.18
CA ASN A 99 15.40 -14.76 -2.29
C ASN A 99 16.12 -15.65 -1.29
N ASN A 100 15.49 -16.79 -0.98
CA ASN A 100 16.07 -17.86 -0.20
C ASN A 100 16.46 -17.48 1.24
N VAL A 101 15.64 -16.68 1.92
CA VAL A 101 15.87 -16.30 3.32
C VAL A 101 15.27 -17.37 4.24
N GLU A 102 16.09 -17.89 5.15
CA GLU A 102 15.65 -18.85 6.16
C GLU A 102 14.85 -18.13 7.26
N ARG A 103 13.57 -18.48 7.40
CA ARG A 103 12.67 -17.99 8.45
C ARG A 103 12.36 -19.14 9.41
N LYS A 104 12.80 -19.00 10.66
CA LYS A 104 12.37 -19.88 11.75
C LYS A 104 10.91 -19.61 12.07
N SER A 105 10.09 -20.65 12.00
CA SER A 105 8.67 -20.66 12.37
C SER A 105 8.45 -21.71 13.47
N GLY A 106 7.31 -21.63 14.17
CA GLY A 106 6.96 -22.61 15.21
C GLY A 106 6.89 -24.07 14.72
N ASN A 107 6.78 -24.26 13.40
CA ASN A 107 6.71 -25.57 12.74
C ASN A 107 8.04 -25.99 12.08
N GLY A 108 9.15 -25.32 12.40
CA GLY A 108 10.48 -25.60 11.82
C GLY A 108 11.04 -24.43 11.01
N SER A 109 11.94 -24.72 10.07
CA SER A 109 12.58 -23.70 9.24
C SER A 109 12.03 -23.71 7.83
N GLN A 110 11.62 -22.55 7.32
CA GLN A 110 11.11 -22.38 5.96
C GLN A 110 11.97 -21.39 5.16
N ILE A 111 12.22 -21.69 3.89
CA ILE A 111 12.91 -20.80 2.98
C ILE A 111 11.86 -19.95 2.27
N VAL A 112 11.87 -18.64 2.49
CA VAL A 112 10.90 -17.69 1.92
C VAL A 112 11.66 -16.50 1.34
N GLY A 113 11.12 -15.90 0.27
CA GLY A 113 11.61 -14.61 -0.21
C GLY A 113 11.25 -13.46 0.72
N LYS A 114 11.96 -12.35 0.65
CA LYS A 114 11.65 -11.11 1.34
C LYS A 114 11.61 -9.97 0.35
N VAL A 115 10.53 -9.21 0.35
CA VAL A 115 10.41 -7.95 -0.39
C VAL A 115 10.97 -6.86 0.49
N VAL A 116 11.95 -6.11 -0.02
CA VAL A 116 12.55 -4.95 0.62
C VAL A 116 12.31 -3.76 -0.29
N LEU A 117 11.74 -2.71 0.26
CA LEU A 117 11.32 -1.54 -0.51
C LEU A 117 11.90 -0.30 0.15
N ASN A 118 12.69 0.45 -0.60
CA ASN A 118 13.23 1.73 -0.16
C ASN A 118 12.40 2.85 -0.78
N CYS A 119 11.78 3.65 0.07
CA CYS A 119 11.03 4.84 -0.32
C CYS A 119 11.89 6.06 -0.07
N ARG A 120 12.03 6.94 -1.05
CA ARG A 120 12.56 8.29 -0.85
C ARG A 120 11.42 9.29 -0.97
N VAL A 121 11.24 10.11 0.06
CA VAL A 121 10.29 11.22 0.06
C VAL A 121 11.08 12.51 -0.05
N THR A 122 10.77 13.32 -1.06
CA THR A 122 11.39 14.62 -1.30
C THR A 122 10.34 15.70 -1.11
N ILE A 123 10.61 16.63 -0.20
CA ILE A 123 9.82 17.86 -0.04
C ILE A 123 10.68 19.00 -0.62
N TYR A 124 10.17 19.66 -1.65
CA TYR A 124 10.94 20.70 -2.35
C TYR A 124 11.23 21.86 -1.40
N GLY A 125 12.52 22.17 -1.22
CA GLY A 125 13.00 23.19 -0.29
C GLY A 125 13.34 22.67 1.12
N LEU A 126 12.95 21.44 1.50
CA LEU A 126 13.31 20.81 2.78
C LEU A 126 14.32 19.66 2.61
N GLY A 127 14.34 19.01 1.44
CA GLY A 127 15.27 17.94 1.12
C GLY A 127 14.61 16.58 0.93
N THR A 128 15.41 15.52 1.02
CA THR A 128 14.99 14.14 0.75
C THR A 128 15.38 13.24 1.92
N HIS A 129 14.44 12.46 2.42
CA HIS A 129 14.69 11.37 3.36
C HIS A 129 14.23 10.04 2.80
N SER A 130 14.87 8.96 3.25
CA SER A 130 14.54 7.61 2.85
C SER A 130 14.06 6.76 4.03
N GLY A 131 13.30 5.73 3.71
CA GLY A 131 12.82 4.73 4.66
C GLY A 131 12.73 3.38 3.99
N ILE A 132 13.11 2.33 4.71
CA ILE A 132 13.04 0.95 4.22
C ILE A 132 11.81 0.29 4.83
N GLY A 133 11.01 -0.36 4.02
CA GLY A 133 9.95 -1.27 4.44
C GLY A 133 10.25 -2.68 3.96
N GLU A 134 9.81 -3.66 4.72
CA GLU A 134 10.10 -5.05 4.41
C GLU A 134 8.93 -5.95 4.78
N GLU A 135 8.73 -6.98 3.97
CA GLU A 135 7.73 -8.01 4.24
C GLU A 135 8.14 -9.33 3.61
N TRP A 136 7.72 -10.44 4.22
CA TRP A 136 7.93 -11.76 3.66
C TRP A 136 7.08 -11.96 2.40
N ALA A 137 7.67 -12.55 1.36
CA ALA A 137 7.03 -12.72 0.06
C ALA A 137 5.89 -13.76 0.06
N ASP A 138 5.75 -14.55 1.14
CA ASP A 138 4.60 -15.45 1.36
C ASP A 138 3.33 -14.70 1.83
N ASN A 139 3.46 -13.43 2.20
CA ASN A 139 2.32 -12.55 2.43
C ASN A 139 1.76 -12.06 1.09
N GLU A 140 0.47 -12.32 0.83
CA GLU A 140 -0.23 -11.86 -0.38
C GLU A 140 -0.13 -10.33 -0.57
N ASN A 141 -0.03 -9.59 0.53
CA ASN A 141 0.10 -8.14 0.56
C ASN A 141 1.55 -7.68 0.79
N ALA A 142 2.56 -8.49 0.49
CA ALA A 142 3.97 -8.18 0.78
C ALA A 142 4.41 -6.83 0.20
N GLY A 143 4.12 -6.58 -1.08
CA GLY A 143 4.50 -5.35 -1.75
C GLY A 143 3.86 -4.10 -1.15
N THR A 144 2.55 -4.16 -0.89
CA THR A 144 1.79 -3.02 -0.32
C THR A 144 2.15 -2.78 1.15
N ALA A 145 2.39 -3.84 1.93
CA ALA A 145 2.86 -3.73 3.30
C ALA A 145 4.27 -3.11 3.38
N ALA A 146 5.20 -3.56 2.54
CA ALA A 146 6.55 -3.00 2.46
C ALA A 146 6.52 -1.53 1.99
N GLU A 147 5.70 -1.19 0.98
CA GLU A 147 5.53 0.18 0.51
C GLU A 147 5.03 1.12 1.60
N ALA A 148 3.95 0.73 2.30
CA ALA A 148 3.39 1.51 3.40
C ALA A 148 4.37 1.69 4.56
N GLN A 149 5.16 0.65 4.90
CA GLN A 149 6.19 0.77 5.94
C GLN A 149 7.30 1.74 5.53
N ALA A 150 7.82 1.61 4.30
CA ALA A 150 8.90 2.42 3.75
C ALA A 150 8.50 3.91 3.72
N PHE A 151 7.32 4.20 3.18
CA PHE A 151 6.80 5.55 3.06
C PHE A 151 6.64 6.23 4.43
N LYS A 152 6.05 5.53 5.41
CA LYS A 152 5.87 6.07 6.77
C LYS A 152 7.20 6.31 7.48
N ARG A 153 8.20 5.44 7.27
CA ARG A 153 9.55 5.61 7.83
C ARG A 153 10.26 6.81 7.20
N ALA A 154 10.18 6.99 5.89
CA ALA A 154 10.73 8.16 5.21
C ALA A 154 10.09 9.47 5.71
N CYS A 155 8.76 9.49 5.87
CA CYS A 155 8.04 10.64 6.42
C CYS A 155 8.44 10.98 7.85
N SER A 156 8.72 9.97 8.68
CA SER A 156 9.09 10.17 10.10
C SER A 156 10.38 10.97 10.30
N CYS A 157 11.29 10.96 9.31
CA CYS A 157 12.50 11.77 9.33
C CYS A 157 12.21 13.28 9.24
N PHE A 158 11.06 13.66 8.68
CA PHE A 158 10.56 15.05 8.66
C PHE A 158 9.67 15.38 9.87
N GLY A 159 9.54 14.47 10.86
CA GLY A 159 8.64 14.60 12.00
C GLY A 159 7.20 14.10 11.75
N LEU A 160 6.81 13.91 10.49
CA LEU A 160 5.46 13.47 10.12
C LEU A 160 5.17 12.05 10.61
N GLY A 161 4.20 11.95 11.53
CA GLY A 161 3.83 10.68 12.16
C GLY A 161 4.92 10.07 13.04
N ARG A 162 5.97 10.84 13.39
CA ARG A 162 7.06 10.40 14.26
C ARG A 162 6.57 10.05 15.67
N TYR A 163 5.63 10.83 16.18
CA TYR A 163 5.03 10.66 17.51
C TYR A 163 4.39 9.27 17.74
N LEU A 164 3.98 8.57 16.66
CA LEU A 164 3.43 7.21 16.77
C LEU A 164 4.49 6.17 17.18
N TYR A 165 5.77 6.45 16.95
CA TYR A 165 6.88 5.61 17.40
C TYR A 165 7.21 5.82 18.88
N ASP A 166 6.81 6.95 19.44
CA ASP A 166 7.02 7.29 20.85
C ASP A 166 5.89 6.77 21.75
N LEU A 167 4.84 6.20 21.16
CA LEU A 167 3.78 5.50 21.89
C LEU A 167 4.30 4.18 22.45
N GLU A 168 4.27 4.05 23.77
CA GLU A 168 4.57 2.78 24.43
C GLU A 168 3.51 1.73 24.08
N GLY A 169 3.92 0.68 23.37
CA GLY A 169 3.03 -0.39 22.94
C GLY A 169 2.58 -1.26 24.13
N GLY A 170 1.30 -1.18 24.48
CA GLY A 170 0.70 -1.96 25.56
C GLY A 170 0.42 -3.42 25.18
N TRP A 171 0.58 -4.33 26.13
CA TRP A 171 0.21 -5.74 25.97
C TRP A 171 -1.26 -5.97 26.32
N VAL A 172 -2.06 -6.36 25.33
CA VAL A 172 -3.49 -6.65 25.51
C VAL A 172 -3.77 -8.13 25.38
N ASP A 173 -4.83 -8.59 26.01
CA ASP A 173 -5.33 -9.95 25.85
C ASP A 173 -5.94 -10.12 24.46
N LEU A 174 -5.67 -11.27 23.85
CA LEU A 174 -6.23 -11.68 22.58
C LEU A 174 -7.40 -12.63 22.80
N ASP A 175 -8.37 -12.60 21.90
CA ASP A 175 -9.45 -13.59 21.82
C ASP A 175 -8.98 -14.88 21.12
N GLU A 176 -9.89 -15.85 20.98
CA GLU A 176 -9.62 -17.12 20.31
C GLU A 176 -9.24 -16.95 18.82
N ARG A 177 -9.63 -15.82 18.22
CA ARG A 177 -9.32 -15.43 16.83
C ARG A 177 -8.05 -14.57 16.73
N ARG A 178 -7.28 -14.46 17.83
CA ARG A 178 -6.07 -13.63 17.97
C ARG A 178 -6.30 -12.14 17.72
N GLN A 179 -7.53 -11.67 17.92
CA GLN A 179 -7.88 -10.26 17.87
C GLN A 179 -7.78 -9.64 19.26
N PRO A 180 -7.35 -8.37 19.36
CA PRO A 180 -7.26 -7.70 20.66
C PRO A 180 -8.66 -7.50 21.26
N LYS A 181 -8.81 -7.86 22.54
CA LYS A 181 -10.10 -7.70 23.26
C LYS A 181 -10.51 -6.24 23.46
N TRP A 182 -9.54 -5.33 23.50
CA TRP A 182 -9.77 -3.89 23.59
C TRP A 182 -8.66 -3.12 22.88
N THR A 183 -8.97 -1.92 22.41
CA THR A 183 -8.02 -1.00 21.78
C THR A 183 -7.60 0.09 22.77
N PRO A 184 -6.29 0.36 22.91
CA PRO A 184 -5.85 1.45 23.77
C PRO A 184 -6.33 2.82 23.29
N LYS A 185 -6.59 3.71 24.26
CA LYS A 185 -6.83 5.12 23.98
C LYS A 185 -5.50 5.82 23.74
N LEU A 186 -5.49 6.76 22.81
CA LEU A 186 -4.32 7.62 22.61
C LEU A 186 -4.15 8.54 23.83
N PRO A 187 -2.91 8.76 24.29
CA PRO A 187 -2.64 9.72 25.36
C PRO A 187 -2.88 11.15 24.87
N ASP A 188 -3.16 12.07 25.80
CA ASP A 188 -3.57 13.45 25.48
C ASP A 188 -2.55 14.21 24.62
N TRP A 189 -1.26 13.95 24.81
CA TRP A 189 -0.19 14.58 24.02
C TRP A 189 -0.16 14.11 22.56
N ALA A 190 -0.72 12.93 22.26
CA ALA A 190 -0.81 12.35 20.93
C ALA A 190 -2.16 12.65 20.25
N MET A 191 -2.97 13.54 20.83
CA MET A 191 -4.18 14.06 20.21
C MET A 191 -3.92 15.42 19.56
N PRO A 192 -4.59 15.76 18.45
CA PRO A 192 -4.49 17.08 17.85
C PRO A 192 -4.90 18.14 18.87
N LYS A 193 -4.04 19.16 19.05
CA LYS A 193 -4.41 20.32 19.86
C LYS A 193 -5.51 21.06 19.10
N LYS A 194 -6.72 21.13 19.68
CA LYS A 194 -7.83 21.90 19.11
C LYS A 194 -7.31 23.30 18.80
N PRO A 195 -7.41 23.82 17.56
CA PRO A 195 -6.97 25.17 17.28
C PRO A 195 -7.78 26.10 18.19
N ALA A 196 -7.08 26.88 19.00
CA ALA A 196 -7.67 28.04 19.65
C ALA A 196 -8.14 28.96 18.52
N ASN A 197 -9.44 28.96 18.24
CA ASN A 197 -10.04 29.80 17.22
C ASN A 197 -9.70 31.27 17.53
N GLY A 198 -8.76 31.80 16.75
CA GLY A 198 -8.26 33.16 16.85
C GLY A 198 -7.82 33.68 15.48
N SER A 199 -8.67 33.52 14.47
CA SER A 199 -8.64 34.35 13.26
C SER A 199 -9.94 34.15 12.48
N ALA A 200 -10.97 34.88 12.90
CA ALA A 200 -12.15 35.12 12.09
C ALA A 200 -11.77 35.99 10.88
N GLN A 201 -12.00 35.50 9.66
CA GLN A 201 -12.27 36.39 8.53
C GLN A 201 -13.77 36.74 8.54
N PRO A 202 -14.15 38.02 8.31
CA PRO A 202 -15.53 38.46 8.41
C PRO A 202 -16.26 38.17 7.10
N SER A 203 -17.27 37.31 7.13
CA SER A 203 -18.39 37.36 6.20
C SER A 203 -19.54 38.11 6.86
N ASN A 204 -19.78 39.30 6.33
CA ASN A 204 -20.82 40.22 6.72
C ASN A 204 -22.17 39.72 6.19
N ASN A 205 -23.09 39.35 7.08
CA ASN A 205 -24.52 39.67 6.97
C ASN A 205 -25.25 39.28 8.25
N GLY A 206 -25.68 40.28 9.00
CA GLY A 206 -26.40 40.13 10.26
C GLY A 206 -27.88 39.80 10.08
N LEU A 207 -28.45 39.18 11.11
CA LEU A 207 -29.49 39.76 11.97
C LEU A 207 -29.62 38.92 13.26
N PRO A 208 -30.09 39.52 14.37
CA PRO A 208 -29.72 39.11 15.73
C PRO A 208 -30.80 38.27 16.42
N GLN A 209 -30.41 37.43 17.38
CA GLN A 209 -31.20 37.28 18.59
C GLN A 209 -30.38 36.76 19.78
N ASN A 210 -30.40 37.59 20.83
CA ASN A 210 -29.93 37.29 22.18
C ASN A 210 -30.69 36.10 22.79
N GLY A 211 -29.96 35.22 23.45
CA GLY A 211 -30.49 34.27 24.44
C GLY A 211 -29.36 33.72 25.29
N HIS A 212 -29.35 34.07 26.58
CA HIS A 212 -28.39 33.60 27.57
C HIS A 212 -28.51 32.07 27.83
N THR A 213 -27.40 31.51 28.30
CA THR A 213 -27.02 30.13 28.75
C THR A 213 -28.10 29.27 29.46
N PRO A 214 -27.99 27.92 29.56
CA PRO A 214 -26.76 27.14 29.80
C PRO A 214 -26.59 25.75 29.13
N SER A 215 -25.36 25.23 29.27
CA SER A 215 -24.86 23.86 29.08
C SER A 215 -25.90 22.72 29.07
N ASN A 216 -26.00 21.98 27.96
CA ASN A 216 -26.36 20.55 27.94
C ASN A 216 -25.93 19.86 26.62
N GLY A 217 -24.64 19.51 26.51
CA GLY A 217 -23.97 19.14 25.25
C GLY A 217 -23.98 17.65 24.88
N ASN A 218 -25.15 17.01 24.73
CA ASN A 218 -25.20 15.66 24.12
C ASN A 218 -26.44 15.39 23.24
N GLY A 219 -27.54 16.13 23.40
CA GLY A 219 -28.77 15.93 22.61
C GLY A 219 -28.74 16.58 21.21
N SER A 220 -28.05 17.70 21.06
CA SER A 220 -28.02 18.48 19.79
C SER A 220 -27.21 17.79 18.69
N ASN A 221 -26.14 17.07 19.05
CA ASN A 221 -25.29 16.35 18.09
C ASN A 221 -26.00 15.10 17.54
N ALA A 222 -26.75 14.39 18.38
CA ALA A 222 -27.52 13.21 17.98
C ALA A 222 -28.63 13.56 16.98
N ALA A 223 -29.36 14.66 17.21
CA ALA A 223 -30.38 15.15 16.30
C ALA A 223 -29.80 15.58 14.94
N ALA A 224 -28.67 16.30 14.95
CA ALA A 224 -27.96 16.70 13.74
C ALA A 224 -27.45 15.49 12.93
N LEU A 225 -26.85 14.51 13.61
CA LEU A 225 -26.41 13.25 12.98
C LEU A 225 -27.58 12.47 12.40
N ARG A 226 -28.71 12.40 13.12
CA ARG A 226 -29.92 11.72 12.63
C ARG A 226 -30.43 12.37 11.34
N ALA A 227 -30.51 13.69 11.29
CA ALA A 227 -30.91 14.41 10.09
C ALA A 227 -29.96 14.13 8.91
N ARG A 228 -28.65 14.16 9.17
CA ARG A 228 -27.62 13.88 8.17
C ARG A 228 -27.69 12.44 7.63
N ILE A 229 -27.91 11.46 8.50
CA ILE A 229 -28.07 10.05 8.12
C ILE A 229 -29.29 9.87 7.21
N LYS A 230 -30.42 10.54 7.50
CA LYS A 230 -31.61 10.51 6.63
C LYS A 230 -31.30 11.04 5.23
N THR A 231 -30.68 12.22 5.15
CA THR A 231 -30.29 12.80 3.85
C THR A 231 -29.34 11.90 3.07
N LEU A 232 -28.37 11.27 3.73
CA LEU A 232 -27.45 10.35 3.05
C LEU A 232 -28.13 9.05 2.62
N ALA A 233 -29.06 8.52 3.42
CA ALA A 233 -29.82 7.32 3.07
C ALA A 233 -30.67 7.54 1.80
N GLU A 234 -31.30 8.71 1.67
CA GLU A 234 -32.04 9.09 0.45
C GLU A 234 -31.13 9.20 -0.78
N GLN A 235 -29.90 9.72 -0.62
CA GLN A 235 -28.95 9.86 -1.73
C GLN A 235 -28.31 8.53 -2.15
N VAL A 236 -28.17 7.60 -1.20
CA VAL A 236 -27.52 6.31 -1.40
C VAL A 236 -28.48 5.24 -1.93
N GLY A 237 -29.77 5.38 -1.67
CA GLY A 237 -30.79 4.39 -2.04
C GLY A 237 -31.13 3.43 -0.90
N TYR A 238 -32.29 2.80 -0.99
CA TYR A 238 -32.89 1.97 0.06
C TYR A 238 -32.09 0.70 0.35
N SER A 239 -31.67 -0.03 -0.68
CA SER A 239 -30.93 -1.29 -0.53
C SER A 239 -29.56 -1.10 0.13
N LEU A 240 -28.80 -0.13 -0.37
CA LEU A 240 -27.46 0.18 0.14
C LEU A 240 -27.51 0.83 1.53
N SER A 241 -28.50 1.68 1.82
CA SER A 241 -28.69 2.21 3.17
C SER A 241 -29.07 1.11 4.16
N ARG A 242 -30.02 0.23 3.80
CA ARG A 242 -30.38 -0.96 4.60
C ARG A 242 -29.19 -1.87 4.85
N ALA A 243 -28.37 -2.14 3.84
CA ALA A 243 -27.16 -2.96 3.99
C ALA A 243 -26.17 -2.37 5.00
N VAL A 244 -26.03 -1.03 5.04
CA VAL A 244 -25.19 -0.34 6.03
C VAL A 244 -25.77 -0.45 7.44
N LEU A 245 -27.08 -0.25 7.61
CA LEU A 245 -27.75 -0.36 8.91
C LEU A 245 -27.66 -1.79 9.47
N MET A 246 -27.89 -2.79 8.62
CA MET A 246 -27.78 -4.21 8.97
C MET A 246 -26.35 -4.59 9.38
N GLY A 247 -25.35 -4.11 8.65
CA GLY A 247 -23.95 -4.44 8.92
C GLY A 247 -23.40 -3.84 10.22
N LEU A 248 -23.90 -2.68 10.65
CA LEU A 248 -23.37 -1.95 11.82
C LEU A 248 -24.23 -2.12 13.08
N ALA A 249 -25.54 -2.19 12.94
CA ALA A 249 -26.47 -2.15 14.06
C ALA A 249 -27.47 -3.32 14.06
N LYS A 250 -27.47 -4.19 13.03
CA LYS A 250 -28.49 -5.24 12.83
C LYS A 250 -29.92 -4.68 12.90
N ALA A 251 -30.10 -3.48 12.37
CA ALA A 251 -31.34 -2.71 12.41
C ALA A 251 -31.93 -2.58 11.00
N GLU A 252 -33.25 -2.68 10.87
CA GLU A 252 -33.95 -2.45 9.59
C GLU A 252 -34.17 -0.97 9.32
N THR A 253 -34.36 -0.20 10.38
CA THR A 253 -34.69 1.23 10.32
C THR A 253 -33.71 2.06 11.13
N LEU A 254 -33.62 3.36 10.84
CA LEU A 254 -32.75 4.28 11.60
C LEU A 254 -33.22 4.45 13.05
N GLU A 255 -34.51 4.25 13.31
CA GLU A 255 -35.15 4.32 14.62
C GLU A 255 -34.64 3.25 15.58
N GLU A 256 -34.28 2.08 15.06
CA GLU A 256 -33.73 0.95 15.82
C GLU A 256 -32.23 1.10 16.14
N VAL A 257 -31.53 2.03 15.48
CA VAL A 257 -30.09 2.20 15.65
C VAL A 257 -29.79 2.95 16.96
N PRO A 258 -28.93 2.39 17.83
CA PRO A 258 -28.43 3.10 19.00
C PRO A 258 -27.72 4.40 18.62
N VAL A 259 -28.02 5.50 19.32
CA VAL A 259 -27.45 6.83 19.06
C VAL A 259 -25.91 6.83 19.05
N GLY A 260 -25.28 5.98 19.88
CA GLY A 260 -23.83 5.80 19.90
C GLY A 260 -23.22 5.28 18.60
N LEU A 261 -24.02 4.63 17.74
CA LEU A 261 -23.61 4.14 16.43
C LEU A 261 -23.87 5.14 15.29
N TYR A 262 -24.56 6.25 15.55
CA TYR A 262 -24.86 7.27 14.52
C TYR A 262 -23.60 7.81 13.81
N PRO A 263 -22.47 8.09 14.51
CA PRO A 263 -21.25 8.52 13.82
C PRO A 263 -20.71 7.46 12.84
N ALA A 264 -20.76 6.18 13.20
CA ALA A 264 -20.30 5.08 12.36
C ALA A 264 -21.22 4.86 11.15
N VAL A 265 -22.54 4.91 11.36
CA VAL A 265 -23.55 4.83 10.29
C VAL A 265 -23.40 6.00 9.32
N CYS A 266 -23.26 7.22 9.84
CA CYS A 266 -23.06 8.43 9.02
C CYS A 266 -21.80 8.30 8.15
N SER A 267 -20.66 7.95 8.74
CA SER A 267 -19.40 7.77 8.00
C SER A 267 -19.52 6.68 6.92
N LYS A 268 -20.17 5.55 7.23
CA LYS A 268 -20.33 4.46 6.28
C LYS A 268 -21.25 4.81 5.12
N LEU A 269 -22.29 5.61 5.35
CA LEU A 269 -23.15 6.15 4.30
C LEU A 269 -22.45 7.21 3.45
N GLU A 270 -21.60 8.06 4.05
CA GLU A 270 -20.79 9.04 3.28
C GLU A 270 -19.81 8.34 2.33
N ASP A 271 -19.18 7.26 2.77
CA ASP A 271 -18.35 6.41 1.91
C ASP A 271 -19.16 5.82 0.74
N THR A 272 -20.33 5.26 1.04
CA THR A 272 -21.18 4.63 0.02
C THR A 272 -21.66 5.68 -0.98
N PHE A 273 -22.02 6.87 -0.51
CA PHE A 273 -22.37 8.02 -1.35
C PHE A 273 -21.22 8.42 -2.27
N ARG A 274 -19.98 8.52 -1.77
CA ARG A 274 -18.79 8.76 -2.60
C ARG A 274 -18.59 7.67 -3.65
N GLY A 275 -18.90 6.42 -3.31
CA GLY A 275 -18.90 5.31 -4.27
C GLY A 275 -19.91 5.51 -5.41
N ILE A 276 -21.12 5.94 -5.08
CA ILE A 276 -22.17 6.22 -6.08
C ILE A 276 -21.77 7.39 -6.98
N GLU A 277 -21.16 8.44 -6.45
CA GLU A 277 -20.65 9.55 -7.26
C GLU A 277 -19.55 9.12 -8.23
N ARG A 278 -18.65 8.22 -7.79
CA ARG A 278 -17.64 7.61 -8.66
C ARG A 278 -18.27 6.73 -9.74
N LEU A 279 -19.27 5.93 -9.38
CA LEU A 279 -20.04 5.12 -10.31
C LEU A 279 -20.70 5.99 -11.39
N ARG A 280 -21.35 7.09 -10.99
CA ARG A 280 -21.96 8.06 -11.91
C ARG A 280 -20.92 8.71 -12.82
N ALA A 281 -19.77 9.09 -12.28
CA ALA A 281 -18.69 9.70 -13.05
C ALA A 281 -18.10 8.73 -14.10
N ALA A 282 -17.83 7.49 -13.71
CA ALA A 282 -17.36 6.46 -14.64
C ALA A 282 -18.42 6.12 -15.70
N THR A 283 -19.70 6.03 -15.31
CA THR A 283 -20.82 5.80 -16.23
C THR A 283 -20.97 6.92 -17.25
N LYS A 284 -20.71 8.18 -16.88
CA LYS A 284 -20.69 9.31 -17.84
C LYS A 284 -19.59 9.17 -18.90
N ILE A 285 -18.47 8.52 -18.57
CA ILE A 285 -17.34 8.32 -19.49
C ILE A 285 -17.58 7.10 -20.39
N VAL A 286 -17.98 5.97 -19.79
CA VAL A 286 -18.14 4.68 -20.51
C VAL A 286 -19.50 4.57 -21.21
N GLY A 287 -20.51 5.25 -20.71
CA GLY A 287 -21.87 5.30 -21.25
C GLY A 287 -22.88 4.43 -20.50
N GLN A 288 -24.13 4.88 -20.48
CA GLN A 288 -25.25 4.22 -19.76
C GLN A 288 -25.52 2.80 -20.24
N GLN A 289 -25.35 2.53 -21.54
CA GLN A 289 -25.56 1.19 -22.11
C GLN A 289 -24.59 0.15 -21.53
N ARG A 290 -23.34 0.55 -21.26
CA ARG A 290 -22.33 -0.34 -20.71
C ARG A 290 -22.58 -0.62 -19.23
N TYR A 291 -22.96 0.40 -18.47
CA TYR A 291 -23.41 0.23 -17.09
C TYR A 291 -24.60 -0.74 -16.99
N ALA A 292 -25.63 -0.57 -17.82
CA ALA A 292 -26.78 -1.48 -17.86
C ALA A 292 -26.38 -2.93 -18.23
N GLN A 293 -25.37 -3.11 -19.08
CA GLN A 293 -24.82 -4.44 -19.37
C GLN A 293 -24.13 -5.07 -18.15
N LEU A 294 -23.31 -4.30 -17.43
CA LEU A 294 -22.63 -4.80 -16.22
C LEU A 294 -23.64 -5.15 -15.10
N CYS A 295 -24.71 -4.38 -14.95
CA CYS A 295 -25.81 -4.73 -14.03
C CYS A 295 -26.45 -6.07 -14.40
N ARG A 296 -26.63 -6.37 -15.69
CA ARG A 296 -27.10 -7.69 -16.16
C ARG A 296 -26.07 -8.80 -15.92
N ASP A 297 -24.80 -8.54 -16.21
CA ASP A 297 -23.72 -9.52 -16.02
C ASP A 297 -23.54 -9.91 -14.54
N LEU A 298 -23.79 -8.96 -13.63
CA LEU A 298 -23.80 -9.16 -12.17
C LEU A 298 -25.15 -9.66 -11.63
N ASN A 299 -26.11 -9.95 -12.52
CA ASN A 299 -27.42 -10.49 -12.20
C ASN A 299 -28.27 -9.61 -11.25
N PHE A 300 -28.23 -8.29 -11.44
CA PHE A 300 -29.10 -7.35 -10.75
C PHE A 300 -30.49 -7.29 -11.39
N ALA A 301 -31.49 -6.90 -10.59
CA ALA A 301 -32.89 -6.83 -11.04
C ALA A 301 -33.10 -5.76 -12.13
N SER A 302 -32.39 -4.62 -12.03
CA SER A 302 -32.32 -3.61 -13.09
C SER A 302 -31.02 -2.79 -12.98
N ASP A 303 -30.89 -1.73 -13.79
CA ASP A 303 -29.81 -0.75 -13.70
C ASP A 303 -30.12 0.39 -12.70
N ALA A 304 -31.26 0.34 -12.00
CA ALA A 304 -31.59 1.27 -10.94
C ALA A 304 -30.62 1.17 -9.75
N LEU A 305 -30.36 2.31 -9.11
CA LEU A 305 -29.47 2.40 -7.94
C LEU A 305 -29.95 1.52 -6.77
N ASP A 306 -31.26 1.42 -6.59
CA ASP A 306 -31.87 0.63 -5.51
C ASP A 306 -31.76 -0.89 -5.74
N ASP A 307 -31.42 -1.35 -6.94
CA ASP A 307 -31.24 -2.78 -7.24
C ASP A 307 -29.80 -3.27 -6.98
N ILE A 308 -28.92 -2.40 -6.49
CA ILE A 308 -27.58 -2.78 -6.04
C ILE A 308 -27.69 -3.41 -4.64
N PRO A 309 -27.42 -4.71 -4.47
CA PRO A 309 -27.79 -5.45 -3.26
C PRO A 309 -26.94 -5.10 -2.04
N ASP A 310 -25.65 -4.80 -2.25
CA ASP A 310 -24.73 -4.49 -1.17
C ASP A 310 -23.52 -3.65 -1.64
N ARG A 311 -22.67 -3.27 -0.68
CA ARG A 311 -21.46 -2.46 -0.94
C ARG A 311 -20.38 -3.23 -1.73
N SER A 312 -20.39 -4.55 -1.70
CA SER A 312 -19.44 -5.38 -2.47
C SER A 312 -19.81 -5.35 -3.96
N ALA A 313 -21.09 -5.49 -4.27
CA ALA A 313 -21.66 -5.32 -5.60
C ALA A 313 -21.41 -3.91 -6.14
N LEU A 314 -21.64 -2.86 -5.33
CA LEU A 314 -21.30 -1.48 -5.69
C LEU A 314 -19.81 -1.32 -6.04
N ARG A 315 -18.92 -1.94 -5.26
CA ARG A 315 -17.48 -1.87 -5.49
C ARG A 315 -17.07 -2.55 -6.80
N GLN A 316 -17.62 -3.72 -7.10
CA GLN A 316 -17.33 -4.45 -8.33
C GLN A 316 -17.76 -3.66 -9.57
N LEU A 317 -18.92 -2.99 -9.52
CA LEU A 317 -19.37 -2.08 -10.58
C LEU A 317 -18.39 -0.91 -10.79
N ILE A 318 -17.99 -0.24 -9.71
CA ILE A 318 -17.07 0.90 -9.77
C ILE A 318 -15.73 0.47 -10.36
N GLU A 319 -15.14 -0.62 -9.87
CA GLU A 319 -13.84 -1.11 -10.35
C GLU A 319 -13.90 -1.48 -11.84
N SER A 320 -14.96 -2.16 -12.27
CA SER A 320 -15.15 -2.53 -13.67
C SER A 320 -15.27 -1.30 -14.58
N LEU A 321 -16.13 -0.34 -14.20
CA LEU A 321 -16.36 0.87 -15.01
C LEU A 321 -15.18 1.84 -14.98
N GLU A 322 -14.47 1.99 -13.87
CA GLU A 322 -13.28 2.85 -13.81
C GLU A 322 -12.13 2.28 -14.65
N ASN A 323 -11.97 0.95 -14.67
CA ASN A 323 -10.99 0.31 -15.54
C ASN A 323 -11.32 0.52 -17.03
N GLU A 324 -12.59 0.42 -17.41
CA GLU A 324 -13.05 0.69 -18.77
C GLU A 324 -12.94 2.18 -19.14
N ALA A 325 -13.28 3.09 -18.22
CA ALA A 325 -13.10 4.53 -18.40
C ALA A 325 -11.63 4.91 -18.60
N ALA A 326 -10.72 4.28 -17.83
CA ALA A 326 -9.28 4.47 -17.98
C ALA A 326 -8.75 3.93 -19.32
N ALA A 327 -9.37 2.88 -19.87
CA ALA A 327 -9.04 2.36 -21.21
C ALA A 327 -9.56 3.28 -22.33
N ALA A 328 -10.77 3.82 -22.20
CA ALA A 328 -11.36 4.77 -23.15
C ALA A 328 -10.57 6.10 -23.20
N GLY A 329 -10.07 6.58 -22.06
CA GLY A 329 -9.21 7.76 -21.99
C GLY A 329 -7.86 7.61 -22.71
N LYS A 330 -7.34 6.37 -22.84
CA LYS A 330 -6.10 6.08 -23.59
C LYS A 330 -6.33 6.03 -25.11
N GLN A 331 -7.55 5.72 -25.56
CA GLN A 331 -7.89 5.68 -26.98
C GLN A 331 -8.18 7.08 -27.56
N ASN A 332 -8.79 7.98 -26.79
CA ASN A 332 -9.04 9.36 -27.23
C ASN A 332 -7.78 10.23 -27.38
N GLY A 333 -6.63 9.79 -26.86
CA GLY A 333 -5.33 10.45 -27.07
C GLY A 333 -4.65 10.09 -28.41
N ALA A 334 -5.25 9.21 -29.21
CA ALA A 334 -4.66 8.68 -30.46
C ALA A 334 -5.41 9.11 -31.74
N SER A 335 -6.27 10.13 -31.67
CA SER A 335 -7.10 10.59 -32.78
C SER A 335 -6.56 11.85 -33.47
N THR A 336 -5.36 11.78 -34.00
CA THR A 336 -4.98 12.55 -35.20
C THR A 336 -4.04 11.71 -36.05
N ALA A 337 -4.45 11.47 -37.30
CA ALA A 337 -3.78 10.80 -38.41
C ALA A 337 -3.99 9.27 -38.55
N ALA A 338 -4.81 8.92 -39.54
CA ALA A 338 -4.75 7.68 -40.31
C ALA A 338 -4.35 8.04 -41.76
N PRO A 339 -4.09 7.09 -42.67
CA PRO A 339 -3.22 5.91 -42.55
C PRO A 339 -2.26 5.79 -43.76
N VAL A 340 -1.11 5.11 -43.61
CA VAL A 340 -0.47 4.40 -44.74
C VAL A 340 0.15 3.09 -44.26
N SER A 341 -0.06 2.08 -45.09
CA SER A 341 0.20 0.67 -44.89
C SER A 341 1.63 0.24 -45.18
N SER A 342 1.93 -0.97 -44.68
CA SER A 342 2.86 -1.99 -45.19
C SER A 342 4.37 -1.86 -44.94
N ALA A 343 4.79 -2.64 -43.93
CA ALA A 343 5.61 -3.86 -44.07
C ALA A 343 7.11 -3.80 -43.74
N ALA A 344 7.47 -4.80 -42.92
CA ALA A 344 8.76 -5.49 -42.75
C ALA A 344 9.85 -4.90 -41.81
N THR A 345 9.91 -5.55 -40.65
CA THR A 345 11.11 -6.25 -40.11
C THR A 345 12.28 -5.44 -39.54
N ALA A 346 12.41 -5.55 -38.21
CA ALA A 346 13.61 -5.62 -37.36
C ALA A 346 14.75 -4.59 -37.56
N ALA A 347 14.92 -3.68 -36.59
CA ALA A 347 15.94 -3.75 -35.53
C ALA A 347 16.17 -2.37 -34.87
N ASN A 348 16.29 -2.42 -33.55
CA ASN A 348 16.38 -1.35 -32.56
C ASN A 348 17.80 -0.72 -32.52
N PRO A 349 18.03 0.45 -31.87
CA PRO A 349 18.60 0.35 -30.51
C PRO A 349 18.32 1.54 -29.57
N THR A 350 17.88 1.30 -28.32
CA THR A 350 18.52 1.87 -27.10
C THR A 350 17.86 1.32 -25.82
N SER A 351 18.31 0.13 -25.42
CA SER A 351 18.29 -0.34 -24.04
C SER A 351 19.45 -1.32 -23.89
N GLN A 352 20.51 -0.92 -23.20
CA GLN A 352 21.67 -1.77 -22.90
C GLN A 352 21.26 -2.96 -21.99
N PRO A 353 22.00 -4.07 -22.06
CA PRO A 353 21.41 -5.35 -22.44
C PRO A 353 21.44 -6.38 -21.31
N THR A 354 20.29 -6.98 -21.01
CA THR A 354 20.26 -8.34 -20.46
C THR A 354 20.57 -9.30 -21.61
N THR A 355 21.74 -9.92 -21.59
CA THR A 355 22.23 -10.86 -22.61
C THR A 355 21.15 -11.90 -22.97
N PRO A 356 20.90 -12.21 -24.26
CA PRO A 356 19.91 -13.20 -24.71
C PRO A 356 20.11 -14.61 -24.13
N ALA A 357 21.27 -14.86 -23.52
CA ALA A 357 21.67 -16.12 -22.92
C ALA A 357 21.21 -16.28 -21.45
N ALA A 358 20.66 -15.26 -20.77
CA ALA A 358 20.28 -15.37 -19.36
C ALA A 358 18.94 -16.10 -19.11
N LYS A 359 18.00 -16.05 -20.07
CA LYS A 359 16.69 -16.74 -19.98
C LYS A 359 16.80 -18.27 -19.83
N PRO A 360 17.56 -19.00 -20.67
CA PRO A 360 17.63 -20.46 -20.56
C PRO A 360 18.23 -20.94 -19.23
N LEU A 361 19.16 -20.17 -18.65
CA LEU A 361 19.78 -20.51 -17.36
C LEU A 361 18.83 -20.30 -16.18
N ALA A 362 18.07 -19.20 -16.18
CA ALA A 362 17.07 -18.92 -15.15
C ALA A 362 15.94 -19.97 -15.16
N GLU A 363 15.45 -20.34 -16.35
CA GLU A 363 14.42 -21.36 -16.52
C GLU A 363 14.91 -22.75 -16.08
N ALA A 364 16.14 -23.16 -16.47
CA ALA A 364 16.71 -24.43 -16.07
C ALA A 364 16.89 -24.55 -14.55
N ARG A 365 17.31 -23.46 -13.87
CA ARG A 365 17.37 -23.41 -12.39
C ARG A 365 16.00 -23.55 -11.75
N GLY A 366 15.00 -22.85 -12.29
CA GLY A 366 13.62 -22.94 -11.81
C GLY A 366 13.07 -24.37 -11.90
N GLN A 367 13.32 -25.06 -13.01
CA GLN A 367 12.91 -26.45 -13.21
C GLN A 367 13.61 -27.41 -12.23
N LEU A 368 14.91 -27.28 -12.03
CA LEU A 368 15.67 -28.12 -11.08
C LEU A 368 15.14 -27.97 -9.65
N VAL A 369 14.91 -26.72 -9.20
CA VAL A 369 14.43 -26.45 -7.84
C VAL A 369 13.00 -26.98 -7.65
N LYS A 370 12.13 -26.81 -8.65
CA LYS A 370 10.76 -27.34 -8.62
C LYS A 370 10.76 -28.87 -8.46
N GLU A 371 11.61 -29.57 -9.20
CA GLU A 371 11.69 -31.03 -9.14
C GLU A 371 12.33 -31.51 -7.82
N ALA A 372 13.36 -30.80 -7.34
CA ALA A 372 13.97 -31.10 -6.05
C ALA A 372 13.00 -30.90 -4.88
N GLN A 373 12.10 -29.91 -4.95
CA GLN A 373 11.03 -29.72 -3.97
C GLN A 373 10.01 -30.87 -3.98
N ARG A 374 9.68 -31.42 -5.16
CA ARG A 374 8.80 -32.60 -5.27
C ARG A 374 9.41 -33.79 -4.54
N ILE A 375 10.68 -34.10 -4.81
CA ILE A 375 11.40 -35.22 -4.20
C ILE A 375 11.67 -35.02 -2.71
N ALA A 376 12.02 -33.79 -2.30
CA ALA A 376 12.20 -33.43 -0.90
C ALA A 376 10.94 -33.74 -0.05
N ARG A 377 9.75 -33.44 -0.60
CA ARG A 377 8.46 -33.75 0.05
C ARG A 377 8.15 -35.25 0.07
N LEU A 378 8.45 -35.96 -1.02
CA LEU A 378 8.22 -37.41 -1.13
C LEU A 378 9.09 -38.23 -0.18
N LYS A 379 10.34 -37.79 0.05
CA LYS A 379 11.35 -38.56 0.79
C LYS A 379 11.71 -37.98 2.16
N ASP A 380 11.00 -36.94 2.59
CA ASP A 380 11.29 -36.17 3.82
C ASP A 380 12.76 -35.76 3.93
N MET A 381 13.30 -35.18 2.85
CA MET A 381 14.69 -34.74 2.74
C MET A 381 14.79 -33.23 2.54
N LYS A 382 15.92 -32.62 2.90
CA LYS A 382 16.16 -31.21 2.58
C LYS A 382 16.40 -31.06 1.08
N VAL A 383 15.82 -30.01 0.48
CA VAL A 383 16.00 -29.67 -0.95
C VAL A 383 17.48 -29.54 -1.33
N ALA A 384 18.30 -28.99 -0.44
CA ALA A 384 19.74 -28.86 -0.64
C ALA A 384 20.41 -30.23 -0.84
N ASP A 385 20.04 -31.24 -0.04
CA ASP A 385 20.61 -32.59 -0.12
C ASP A 385 20.17 -33.30 -1.40
N VAL A 386 18.92 -33.09 -1.81
CA VAL A 386 18.36 -33.62 -3.07
C VAL A 386 19.08 -33.02 -4.28
N VAL A 387 19.29 -31.70 -4.30
CA VAL A 387 20.02 -31.02 -5.38
C VAL A 387 21.49 -31.43 -5.40
N ASN A 388 22.16 -31.47 -4.26
CA ASN A 388 23.57 -31.88 -4.16
C ASN A 388 23.76 -33.33 -4.65
N ARG A 389 22.82 -34.23 -4.32
CA ARG A 389 22.85 -35.63 -4.78
C ARG A 389 22.59 -35.75 -6.28
N ALA A 390 21.65 -34.98 -6.81
CA ALA A 390 21.35 -34.95 -8.25
C ALA A 390 22.47 -34.33 -9.09
N ALA A 391 23.17 -33.34 -8.54
CA ALA A 391 24.26 -32.63 -9.19
C ALA A 391 25.56 -33.46 -9.27
N LYS A 392 25.69 -34.56 -8.52
CA LYS A 392 26.86 -35.47 -8.52
C LYS A 392 28.21 -34.74 -8.45
N GLY A 393 28.29 -33.66 -7.65
CA GLY A 393 29.51 -32.87 -7.46
C GLY A 393 29.79 -31.81 -8.53
N ALA A 394 29.00 -31.72 -9.61
CA ALA A 394 29.17 -30.67 -10.64
C ALA A 394 28.85 -29.27 -10.11
N PHE A 395 27.94 -29.17 -9.15
CA PHE A 395 27.62 -27.96 -8.41
C PHE A 395 26.94 -28.32 -7.08
N THR A 396 26.80 -27.33 -6.21
CA THR A 396 26.04 -27.46 -4.97
C THR A 396 24.84 -26.52 -4.99
N PHE A 397 23.84 -26.82 -4.15
CA PHE A 397 22.69 -25.96 -3.96
C PHE A 397 23.08 -24.52 -3.57
N ALA A 398 24.12 -24.37 -2.74
CA ALA A 398 24.65 -23.07 -2.32
C ALA A 398 25.25 -22.26 -3.49
N ASN A 399 25.84 -22.93 -4.48
CA ASN A 399 26.48 -22.29 -5.63
C ASN A 399 25.58 -22.20 -6.87
N LEU A 400 24.34 -22.73 -6.81
CA LEU A 400 23.41 -22.81 -7.94
C LEU A 400 23.14 -21.45 -8.60
N GLN A 401 23.09 -20.37 -7.80
CA GLN A 401 22.87 -18.99 -8.27
C GLN A 401 24.11 -18.36 -8.93
N ARG A 402 25.30 -18.87 -8.63
CA ARG A 402 26.58 -18.37 -9.16
C ARG A 402 27.04 -19.06 -10.44
N LEU A 403 26.32 -20.11 -10.86
CA LEU A 403 26.62 -20.84 -12.09
C LEU A 403 26.49 -19.97 -13.34
N THR A 404 27.29 -20.24 -14.36
CA THR A 404 27.24 -19.57 -15.66
C THR A 404 26.48 -20.42 -16.68
N LEU A 405 26.34 -19.91 -17.91
CA LEU A 405 25.75 -20.66 -19.03
C LEU A 405 26.46 -21.99 -19.32
N ASP A 406 27.75 -22.09 -19.02
CA ASP A 406 28.54 -23.31 -19.21
C ASP A 406 28.06 -24.47 -18.32
N SER A 407 27.33 -24.15 -17.24
CA SER A 407 26.76 -25.13 -16.32
C SER A 407 25.35 -25.58 -16.71
N LEU A 408 24.79 -25.09 -17.82
CA LEU A 408 23.40 -25.37 -18.22
C LEU A 408 23.14 -26.86 -18.43
N SER A 409 24.07 -27.56 -19.09
CA SER A 409 23.98 -29.00 -19.33
C SER A 409 23.99 -29.81 -18.03
N ALA A 410 24.80 -29.39 -17.05
CA ALA A 410 24.84 -30.01 -15.73
C ALA A 410 23.53 -29.81 -14.96
N ILE A 411 22.92 -28.61 -15.04
CA ILE A 411 21.62 -28.30 -14.40
C ILE A 411 20.50 -29.14 -15.04
N GLN A 412 20.48 -29.27 -16.36
CA GLN A 412 19.51 -30.10 -17.08
C GLN A 412 19.67 -31.59 -16.73
N ALA A 413 20.90 -32.10 -16.71
CA ALA A 413 21.19 -33.48 -16.33
C ALA A 413 20.73 -33.79 -14.89
N ALA A 414 20.98 -32.89 -13.94
CA ALA A 414 20.49 -33.03 -12.57
C ALA A 414 18.96 -33.01 -12.49
N THR A 415 18.30 -32.19 -13.31
CA THR A 415 16.83 -32.13 -13.38
C THR A 415 16.25 -33.43 -13.91
N ASP A 416 16.84 -34.00 -14.95
CA ASP A 416 16.38 -35.27 -15.54
C ASP A 416 16.62 -36.47 -14.61
N VAL A 417 17.68 -36.44 -13.78
CA VAL A 417 17.87 -37.43 -12.71
C VAL A 417 16.71 -37.38 -11.73
N LEU A 418 16.28 -36.18 -11.31
CA LEU A 418 15.18 -36.04 -10.34
C LEU A 418 13.82 -36.43 -10.93
N ARG A 419 13.58 -36.18 -12.23
CA ARG A 419 12.35 -36.60 -12.93
C ARG A 419 12.17 -38.12 -13.00
N LYS A 420 13.28 -38.88 -12.98
CA LYS A 420 13.26 -40.35 -13.03
C LYS A 420 13.06 -41.00 -11.66
N VAL A 421 12.99 -40.21 -10.59
CA VAL A 421 12.71 -40.71 -9.24
C VAL A 421 11.19 -40.66 -9.06
N GLU A 422 10.56 -41.83 -9.07
CA GLU A 422 9.14 -41.99 -8.75
C GLU A 422 8.84 -41.61 -7.30
#